data_AF-A0A8I3Q576-F1
#
_entry.id   AF-A0A8I3Q576-F1
#
_cell.length_a   1.000
_cell.length_b   1.000
_cell.length_c   1.000
_cell.angle_alpha   90.00
_cell.angle_beta   90.00
_cell.angle_gamma   90.00
#
_symmetry.space_group_name_H-M   'P 1'
#
loop_
_entity.id
_entity.type
_entity.pdbx_description
1 polymer ?
#
loop_
_entity_poly.entity_id
_entity_poly.type
_entity_poly.pdbx_seq_one_letter_code
_entity_poly.pdbx_strand_id
1 'polypeptide(L)'
;MKLVHVILLHLCFCLSFCKLSSLSNTPQVSLLDEKCLTERYTHLSCNKVFCQPWQKCIDGTCTCKLPYQCPKDGTSVCSTNGRSYPTYCQQKSFECLRPGAKFLNNGTCTAEGQFSISLNYGNTTSEGIVEVKLIHQDKKMFICKKSWSILEANVACVDLGFQQGAFDIQKTFEVPEDQHKNLTECLQVHCRGLETSLAECTFTKRRAKSVAGVVCYTENTVSAASDSFHCVNGKQIPQKRTCNGINDCGDQSDELCCTGCHGKSFFCKSGVCIPNKYKCNGEVDCITGEDENGCQEETEYLTANMDAERKRIKSLLPKLFCGVTNNVLSRRKRVVGGKAAVMGDFPWQVAIKENEKIKCGGIYIGGCWILTAAHCVSVSRIYQYQIWTSFLSSLRPDNDTIVQLAKQIIVHENYSGATYENDIALIELRKRSNQKECSLPHSIPACVPWSSYLFQPNDRCTVSGWGREKDNQKVYVLKWGDVKLIDNCSKFYPGRYFEKEMVCAGTDDGSIDACKGDSGGPLVCKDINNVTYVWGVVSWGENCGNPEYPGVYTKVANYFDWISHHVGRSLISQYNV
;
A
#
# COMPACT_ATOMS: atom_id res chain seq x y z
N MET A 1 10.61 -17.77 80.03
CA MET A 1 9.77 -16.91 79.17
C MET A 1 10.58 -16.10 78.13
N LYS A 2 11.47 -16.74 77.34
CA LYS A 2 12.18 -16.08 76.20
C LYS A 2 12.46 -17.01 75.01
N LEU A 3 11.73 -18.12 74.87
CA LEU A 3 11.89 -19.04 73.72
C LEU A 3 10.58 -19.36 72.97
N VAL A 4 9.42 -18.93 73.48
CA VAL A 4 8.11 -19.23 72.88
C VAL A 4 7.61 -18.09 71.96
N HIS A 5 8.19 -16.90 72.04
CA HIS A 5 7.82 -15.76 71.17
C HIS A 5 8.57 -15.70 69.84
N VAL A 6 9.63 -16.48 69.65
CA VAL A 6 10.38 -16.51 68.38
C VAL A 6 9.79 -17.55 67.42
N ILE A 7 9.14 -18.60 67.93
CA ILE A 7 8.55 -19.66 67.10
C ILE A 7 7.18 -19.26 66.52
N LEU A 8 6.41 -18.40 67.20
CA LEU A 8 5.15 -17.88 66.64
C LEU A 8 5.34 -16.83 65.52
N LEU A 9 6.49 -16.14 65.46
CA LEU A 9 6.79 -15.22 64.37
C LEU A 9 7.32 -15.92 63.11
N HIS A 10 7.93 -17.10 63.24
CA HIS A 10 8.38 -17.88 62.08
C HIS A 10 7.31 -18.77 61.44
N LEU A 11 6.25 -19.14 62.16
CA LEU A 11 5.09 -19.84 61.57
C LEU A 11 4.08 -18.89 60.91
N CYS A 12 4.12 -17.59 61.20
CA CYS A 12 3.31 -16.58 60.51
C CYS A 12 3.97 -16.07 59.21
N PHE A 13 5.30 -16.17 59.09
CA PHE A 13 6.03 -15.78 57.87
C PHE A 13 6.06 -16.86 56.76
N CYS A 14 5.72 -18.12 57.07
CA CYS A 14 5.65 -19.20 56.06
C CYS A 14 4.23 -19.45 55.50
N LEU A 15 3.18 -18.81 56.03
CA LEU A 15 1.79 -18.99 55.57
C LEU A 15 1.18 -17.76 54.87
N SER A 16 1.97 -16.71 54.62
CA SER A 16 1.56 -15.55 53.79
C SER A 16 2.34 -15.42 52.47
N PHE A 17 3.24 -16.37 52.17
CA PHE A 17 3.95 -16.49 50.89
C PHE A 17 3.43 -17.62 50.00
N CYS A 18 2.17 -18.03 50.18
CA CYS A 18 1.44 -18.75 49.15
C CYS A 18 0.70 -17.74 48.26
N LYS A 19 1.46 -16.78 47.68
CA LYS A 19 1.00 -16.10 46.47
C LYS A 19 1.15 -17.13 45.37
N LEU A 20 0.01 -17.68 44.98
CA LEU A 20 -0.25 -18.28 43.69
C LEU A 20 0.75 -17.69 42.69
N SER A 21 1.68 -18.51 42.20
CA SER A 21 2.37 -18.25 40.96
C SER A 21 1.30 -18.26 39.86
N SER A 22 0.53 -17.18 39.79
CA SER A 22 -0.21 -16.84 38.59
C SER A 22 0.86 -16.75 37.52
N LEU A 23 0.86 -17.74 36.62
CA LEU A 23 1.41 -17.56 35.30
C LEU A 23 0.99 -16.15 34.87
N SER A 24 1.95 -15.25 34.76
CA SER A 24 1.74 -14.01 34.03
C SER A 24 1.68 -14.39 32.55
N ASN A 25 0.63 -15.12 32.16
CA ASN A 25 0.06 -15.00 30.82
C ASN A 25 -0.53 -13.59 30.78
N THR A 26 0.35 -12.61 30.60
CA THR A 26 -0.04 -11.44 29.84
C THR A 26 -0.51 -12.02 28.50
N PRO A 27 -1.79 -11.86 28.11
CA PRO A 27 -2.19 -12.28 26.79
C PRO A 27 -1.30 -11.50 25.83
N GLN A 28 -0.44 -12.23 25.13
CA GLN A 28 0.43 -11.64 24.12
C GLN A 28 -0.53 -11.01 23.12
N VAL A 29 -0.67 -9.69 23.14
CA VAL A 29 -1.61 -8.98 22.29
C VAL A 29 -1.18 -9.28 20.87
N SER A 30 -2.00 -10.08 20.17
CA SER A 30 -1.75 -10.40 18.77
C SER A 30 -1.67 -9.08 18.01
N LEU A 31 -0.53 -8.82 17.38
CA LEU A 31 -0.34 -7.64 16.54
C LEU A 31 -0.95 -7.84 15.15
N LEU A 32 -1.74 -8.90 14.95
CA LEU A 32 -2.39 -9.21 13.68
C LEU A 32 -3.82 -8.67 13.64
N ASP A 33 -4.20 -8.15 12.48
CA ASP A 33 -5.57 -7.77 12.17
C ASP A 33 -6.33 -8.97 11.57
N GLU A 34 -7.21 -9.57 12.36
CA GLU A 34 -7.98 -10.76 11.96
C GLU A 34 -8.87 -10.54 10.73
N LYS A 35 -9.45 -9.33 10.56
CA LYS A 35 -10.24 -9.00 9.36
C LYS A 35 -9.37 -8.92 8.12
N CYS A 36 -8.16 -8.38 8.26
CA CYS A 36 -7.22 -8.29 7.15
C CYS A 36 -6.72 -9.69 6.72
N LEU A 37 -6.54 -10.61 7.67
CA LEU A 37 -6.07 -11.97 7.37
C LEU A 37 -7.03 -12.78 6.49
N THR A 38 -8.33 -12.50 6.51
CA THR A 38 -9.28 -13.18 5.61
C THR A 38 -9.08 -12.83 4.14
N GLU A 39 -8.46 -11.68 3.85
CA GLU A 39 -8.16 -11.22 2.49
C GLU A 39 -6.90 -11.89 1.90
N ARG A 40 -6.09 -12.57 2.72
CA ARG A 40 -4.89 -13.32 2.29
C ARG A 40 -3.92 -12.48 1.43
N TYR A 41 -3.60 -11.27 1.90
CA TYR A 41 -2.68 -10.39 1.19
C TYR A 41 -1.26 -10.96 1.09
N THR A 42 -0.61 -10.68 -0.05
CA THR A 42 0.79 -11.04 -0.34
C THR A 42 1.51 -9.86 -0.98
N HIS A 43 2.77 -10.03 -1.34
CA HIS A 43 3.55 -9.07 -2.14
C HIS A 43 2.91 -8.72 -3.50
N LEU A 44 1.91 -9.50 -3.97
CA LEU A 44 1.12 -9.21 -5.17
C LEU A 44 -0.14 -8.39 -4.89
N SER A 45 -0.43 -8.01 -3.64
CA SER A 45 -1.65 -7.29 -3.28
C SER A 45 -1.41 -5.78 -3.29
N CYS A 46 -1.80 -5.11 -4.38
CA CYS A 46 -1.56 -3.67 -4.54
C CYS A 46 -2.36 -2.78 -3.59
N ASN A 47 -3.32 -3.36 -2.85
CA ASN A 47 -4.00 -2.71 -1.75
C ASN A 47 -3.06 -2.43 -0.56
N LYS A 48 -1.99 -3.22 -0.38
CA LYS A 48 -1.09 -3.12 0.77
C LYS A 48 0.32 -2.67 0.40
N VAL A 49 0.82 -3.07 -0.76
CA VAL A 49 2.19 -2.78 -1.21
C VAL A 49 2.21 -2.25 -2.64
N PHE A 50 3.30 -1.56 -3.01
CA PHE A 50 3.52 -1.21 -4.40
C PHE A 50 3.94 -2.44 -5.22
N CYS A 51 3.39 -2.57 -6.43
CA CYS A 51 3.83 -3.60 -7.36
C CYS A 51 5.29 -3.38 -7.78
N GLN A 52 5.93 -4.46 -8.26
CA GLN A 52 7.27 -4.35 -8.85
C GLN A 52 7.22 -3.55 -10.17
N PRO A 53 8.34 -2.95 -10.62
CA PRO A 53 8.33 -2.08 -11.80
C PRO A 53 7.82 -2.74 -13.10
N TRP A 54 8.03 -4.05 -13.22
CA TRP A 54 7.59 -4.90 -14.32
C TRP A 54 6.16 -5.45 -14.14
N GLN A 55 5.42 -4.95 -13.14
CA GLN A 55 4.02 -5.28 -12.87
C GLN A 55 3.16 -4.01 -12.84
N LYS A 56 1.85 -4.19 -12.98
CA LYS A 56 0.81 -3.15 -12.82
C LYS A 56 -0.27 -3.70 -11.90
N CYS A 57 -0.83 -2.84 -11.06
CA CYS A 57 -2.01 -3.15 -10.26
C CYS A 57 -3.21 -3.27 -11.19
N ILE A 58 -4.02 -4.33 -11.07
CA ILE A 58 -5.33 -4.52 -11.69
C ILE A 58 -6.18 -5.31 -10.69
N ASP A 59 -7.37 -4.81 -10.35
CA ASP A 59 -8.33 -5.51 -9.46
C ASP A 59 -7.69 -5.93 -8.13
N GLY A 60 -6.97 -5.01 -7.50
CA GLY A 60 -6.25 -5.25 -6.23
C GLY A 60 -5.03 -6.16 -6.33
N THR A 61 -4.66 -6.63 -7.53
CA THR A 61 -3.57 -7.60 -7.76
C THR A 61 -2.50 -7.07 -8.71
N CYS A 62 -1.23 -7.33 -8.40
CA CYS A 62 -0.09 -7.02 -9.24
C CYS A 62 0.04 -8.04 -10.38
N THR A 63 -0.31 -7.61 -11.59
CA THR A 63 -0.26 -8.40 -12.82
C THR A 63 0.96 -8.02 -13.65
N CYS A 64 1.49 -8.98 -14.41
CA CYS A 64 2.67 -8.76 -15.24
C CYS A 64 2.41 -7.71 -16.33
N LYS A 65 3.33 -6.76 -16.50
CA LYS A 65 3.38 -5.91 -17.69
C LYS A 65 3.92 -6.72 -18.86
N LEU A 66 3.58 -6.31 -20.07
CA LEU A 66 4.25 -6.81 -21.27
C LEU A 66 5.63 -6.14 -21.40
N PRO A 67 6.67 -6.81 -21.94
CA PRO A 67 8.03 -6.27 -21.94
C PRO A 67 8.15 -4.89 -22.60
N TYR A 68 7.36 -4.60 -23.64
CA TYR A 68 7.39 -3.29 -24.30
C TYR A 68 6.83 -2.14 -23.45
N GLN A 69 6.11 -2.43 -22.35
CA GLN A 69 5.59 -1.42 -21.41
C GLN A 69 6.63 -0.99 -20.36
N CYS A 70 7.77 -1.69 -20.29
CA CYS A 70 8.89 -1.30 -19.45
C CYS A 70 9.63 -0.09 -20.02
N PRO A 71 10.27 0.74 -19.17
CA PRO A 71 11.22 1.75 -19.60
C PRO A 71 12.33 1.14 -20.48
N LYS A 72 12.71 1.88 -21.52
CA LYS A 72 13.75 1.46 -22.48
C LYS A 72 15.17 1.79 -22.01
N ASP A 73 15.30 2.66 -21.01
CA ASP A 73 16.58 3.10 -20.47
C ASP A 73 17.11 2.12 -19.41
N GLY A 74 18.16 1.37 -19.73
CA GLY A 74 18.80 0.45 -18.80
C GLY A 74 19.96 -0.31 -19.43
N THR A 75 20.55 -1.23 -18.68
CA THR A 75 21.62 -2.12 -19.16
C THR A 75 21.06 -3.46 -19.62
N SER A 76 21.69 -4.05 -20.63
CA SER A 76 21.33 -5.39 -21.12
C SER A 76 21.53 -6.44 -20.03
N VAL A 77 20.67 -7.45 -19.99
CA VAL A 77 20.75 -8.58 -19.06
C VAL A 77 20.58 -9.91 -19.77
N CYS A 78 21.07 -10.99 -19.17
CA CYS A 78 20.90 -12.35 -19.68
C CYS A 78 19.95 -13.17 -18.80
N SER A 79 19.22 -14.08 -19.43
CA SER A 79 18.35 -15.05 -18.77
C SER A 79 18.85 -16.49 -18.94
N THR A 80 18.39 -17.39 -18.07
CA THR A 80 18.71 -18.83 -18.08
C THR A 80 18.36 -19.55 -19.39
N ASN A 81 17.49 -18.98 -20.21
CA ASN A 81 17.16 -19.51 -21.54
C ASN A 81 18.19 -19.14 -22.63
N GLY A 82 19.31 -18.51 -22.27
CA GLY A 82 20.36 -18.07 -23.19
C GLY A 82 19.99 -16.82 -24.01
N ARG A 83 18.88 -16.15 -23.68
CA ARG A 83 18.44 -14.92 -24.37
C ARG A 83 18.91 -13.67 -23.63
N SER A 84 19.46 -12.73 -24.38
CA SER A 84 19.74 -11.37 -23.89
C SER A 84 18.51 -10.47 -24.05
N TYR A 85 18.24 -9.67 -23.03
CA TYR A 85 17.18 -8.67 -23.01
C TYR A 85 17.78 -7.26 -22.92
N PRO A 86 17.18 -6.26 -23.60
CA PRO A 86 17.65 -4.87 -23.57
C PRO A 86 17.75 -4.25 -22.18
N THR A 87 16.81 -4.56 -21.28
CA THR A 87 16.79 -4.02 -19.90
C THR A 87 16.36 -5.09 -18.90
N TYR A 88 16.72 -4.89 -17.63
CA TYR A 88 16.30 -5.76 -16.53
C TYR A 88 14.77 -5.85 -16.39
N CYS A 89 14.06 -4.73 -16.53
CA CYS A 89 12.59 -4.72 -16.47
C CYS A 89 11.97 -5.64 -17.52
N GLN A 90 12.51 -5.67 -18.75
CA GLN A 90 11.99 -6.51 -19.82
C GLN A 90 12.19 -8.00 -19.54
N GLN A 91 13.35 -8.38 -18.98
CA GLN A 91 13.59 -9.77 -18.59
C GLN A 91 12.66 -10.19 -17.44
N LYS A 92 12.52 -9.38 -16.37
CA LYS A 92 11.61 -9.69 -15.26
C LYS A 92 10.13 -9.67 -15.66
N SER A 93 9.75 -8.78 -16.57
CA SER A 93 8.40 -8.76 -17.17
C SER A 93 8.14 -10.06 -17.95
N PHE A 94 9.10 -10.52 -18.75
CA PHE A 94 8.99 -11.78 -19.46
C PHE A 94 8.97 -12.98 -18.51
N GLU A 95 9.80 -12.98 -17.46
CA GLU A 95 9.82 -14.00 -16.42
C GLU A 95 8.49 -14.09 -15.67
N CYS A 96 7.89 -12.95 -15.34
CA CYS A 96 6.56 -12.90 -14.74
C CYS A 96 5.50 -13.61 -15.62
N LEU A 97 5.60 -13.45 -16.95
CA LEU A 97 4.74 -14.13 -17.92
C LEU A 97 5.14 -15.60 -18.15
N ARG A 98 6.42 -15.93 -17.96
CA ARG A 98 7.05 -17.24 -18.25
C ARG A 98 8.08 -17.56 -17.14
N PRO A 99 7.65 -18.17 -16.01
CA PRO A 99 8.47 -18.33 -14.80
C PRO A 99 9.80 -19.08 -14.96
N GLY A 100 9.98 -19.86 -16.03
CA GLY A 100 11.24 -20.58 -16.28
C GLY A 100 12.40 -19.69 -16.77
N ALA A 101 12.12 -18.47 -17.22
CA ALA A 101 13.12 -17.56 -17.81
C ALA A 101 13.78 -16.67 -16.74
N LYS A 102 14.40 -17.28 -15.73
CA LYS A 102 15.04 -16.60 -14.60
C LYS A 102 16.21 -15.71 -15.04
N PHE A 103 16.57 -14.75 -14.19
CA PHE A 103 17.76 -13.93 -14.37
C PHE A 103 19.04 -14.79 -14.25
N LEU A 104 20.05 -14.48 -15.06
CA LEU A 104 21.34 -15.20 -15.06
C LEU A 104 22.51 -14.27 -14.73
N ASN A 105 22.77 -13.27 -15.56
CA ASN A 105 23.81 -12.26 -15.30
C ASN A 105 23.45 -10.89 -15.85
N ASN A 106 24.12 -9.88 -15.30
CA ASN A 106 24.18 -8.56 -15.89
C ASN A 106 25.05 -8.59 -17.17
N GLY A 107 24.68 -7.81 -18.17
CA GLY A 107 25.31 -7.80 -19.49
C GLY A 107 24.71 -8.82 -20.46
N THR A 108 25.40 -9.00 -21.58
CA THR A 108 25.01 -9.98 -22.62
C THR A 108 25.28 -11.41 -22.16
N CYS A 109 24.54 -12.36 -22.74
CA CYS A 109 24.77 -13.78 -22.47
C CYS A 109 26.17 -14.21 -22.94
N THR A 110 26.83 -15.02 -22.12
CA THR A 110 28.11 -15.68 -22.46
C THR A 110 27.85 -17.13 -22.85
N ALA A 111 28.68 -17.70 -23.74
CA ALA A 111 28.49 -19.06 -24.23
C ALA A 111 28.84 -20.15 -23.20
N GLU A 112 29.63 -19.83 -22.17
CA GLU A 112 30.23 -20.80 -21.23
C GLU A 112 29.85 -20.57 -19.75
N GLY A 113 29.07 -19.53 -19.46
CA GLY A 113 28.76 -19.10 -18.10
C GLY A 113 27.54 -19.78 -17.51
N GLN A 114 27.70 -20.67 -16.52
CA GLN A 114 26.59 -21.29 -15.80
C GLN A 114 26.58 -20.87 -14.32
N PHE A 115 25.46 -20.29 -13.88
CA PHE A 115 25.15 -20.11 -12.46
C PHE A 115 24.54 -21.41 -11.92
N SER A 116 24.99 -21.87 -10.77
CA SER A 116 24.39 -23.06 -10.13
C SER A 116 24.42 -22.96 -8.61
N ILE A 117 23.34 -23.39 -7.98
CA ILE A 117 23.22 -23.55 -6.53
C ILE A 117 23.05 -25.04 -6.19
N SER A 118 23.70 -25.49 -5.12
CA SER A 118 23.55 -26.86 -4.61
C SER A 118 23.60 -26.89 -3.08
N LEU A 119 22.92 -27.88 -2.49
CA LEU A 119 23.01 -28.20 -1.06
C LEU A 119 23.92 -29.42 -0.88
N ASN A 120 24.94 -29.28 -0.03
CA ASN A 120 25.86 -30.37 0.30
C ASN A 120 25.79 -30.70 1.80
N TYR A 121 26.21 -31.91 2.18
CA TYR A 121 26.31 -32.35 3.58
C TYR A 121 24.98 -32.39 4.36
N GLY A 122 23.84 -32.36 3.66
CA GLY A 122 22.54 -32.64 4.24
C GLY A 122 22.20 -34.12 4.23
N ASN A 123 21.32 -34.54 5.15
CA ASN A 123 20.80 -35.91 5.16
C ASN A 123 19.68 -36.12 4.13
N THR A 124 19.00 -35.05 3.74
CA THR A 124 17.93 -35.04 2.74
C THR A 124 18.28 -34.09 1.61
N THR A 125 17.51 -34.14 0.51
CA THR A 125 17.66 -33.21 -0.63
C THR A 125 17.19 -31.78 -0.33
N SER A 126 16.50 -31.58 0.79
CA SER A 126 15.94 -30.28 1.20
C SER A 126 16.76 -29.59 2.27
N GLU A 127 17.92 -30.13 2.65
CA GLU A 127 18.77 -29.52 3.67
C GLU A 127 20.25 -29.63 3.33
N GLY A 128 21.06 -28.75 3.89
CA GLY A 128 22.52 -28.80 3.76
C GLY A 128 23.17 -27.43 3.81
N ILE A 129 24.46 -27.41 3.51
CA ILE A 129 25.28 -26.22 3.37
C ILE A 129 25.13 -25.68 1.95
N VAL A 130 24.89 -24.38 1.85
CA VAL A 130 24.67 -23.71 0.56
C VAL A 130 26.01 -23.50 -0.15
N GLU A 131 26.11 -24.05 -1.36
CA GLU A 131 27.23 -23.88 -2.27
C GLU A 131 26.77 -23.22 -3.57
N VAL A 132 27.52 -22.22 -4.04
CA VAL A 132 27.20 -21.43 -5.22
C VAL A 132 28.36 -21.43 -6.20
N LYS A 133 28.07 -21.65 -7.48
CA LYS A 133 28.97 -21.39 -8.61
C LYS A 133 28.54 -20.11 -9.31
N LEU A 134 29.40 -19.09 -9.26
CA LEU A 134 29.17 -17.84 -9.97
C LEU A 134 29.59 -17.98 -11.44
N ILE A 135 28.94 -17.23 -12.33
CA ILE A 135 29.14 -17.32 -13.79
C ILE A 135 30.58 -17.07 -14.25
N HIS A 136 31.29 -16.17 -13.59
CA HIS A 136 32.67 -15.80 -13.93
C HIS A 136 33.71 -16.57 -13.10
N GLN A 137 33.31 -17.63 -12.39
CA GLN A 137 34.20 -18.42 -11.53
C GLN A 137 33.96 -19.91 -11.70
N ASP A 138 35.00 -20.66 -12.04
CA ASP A 138 34.91 -22.11 -12.13
C ASP A 138 34.82 -22.78 -10.75
N LYS A 139 35.33 -22.11 -9.71
CA LYS A 139 35.35 -22.60 -8.35
C LYS A 139 34.00 -22.35 -7.66
N LYS A 140 33.42 -23.42 -7.12
CA LYS A 140 32.28 -23.34 -6.19
C LYS A 140 32.71 -22.78 -4.84
N MET A 141 31.85 -21.95 -4.24
CA MET A 141 32.12 -21.29 -2.96
C MET A 141 30.93 -21.44 -2.01
N PHE A 142 31.23 -21.52 -0.72
CA PHE A 142 30.22 -21.54 0.34
C PHE A 142 29.73 -20.14 0.70
N ILE A 143 28.53 -20.06 1.28
CA ILE A 143 27.96 -18.82 1.79
C ILE A 143 28.35 -18.57 3.26
N CYS A 144 28.61 -17.32 3.62
CA CYS A 144 29.00 -16.93 4.98
C CYS A 144 27.81 -16.99 5.96
N LYS A 145 27.96 -17.62 7.14
CA LYS A 145 26.87 -17.68 8.15
C LYS A 145 26.50 -16.31 8.74
N LYS A 146 27.48 -15.41 8.93
CA LYS A 146 27.30 -14.14 9.68
C LYS A 146 26.30 -13.18 9.03
N SER A 147 26.14 -13.24 7.71
CA SER A 147 25.24 -12.37 6.94
C SER A 147 24.05 -13.13 6.35
N TRP A 148 23.84 -14.38 6.76
CA TRP A 148 22.78 -15.23 6.23
C TRP A 148 21.49 -14.99 7.02
N SER A 149 20.45 -14.53 6.34
CA SER A 149 19.13 -14.32 6.93
C SER A 149 18.07 -15.19 6.25
N ILE A 150 16.84 -15.14 6.79
CA ILE A 150 15.71 -15.86 6.19
C ILE A 150 15.38 -15.31 4.78
N LEU A 151 15.73 -14.06 4.47
CA LEU A 151 15.50 -13.44 3.17
C LEU A 151 16.29 -14.15 2.06
N GLU A 152 17.61 -14.28 2.22
CA GLU A 152 18.45 -15.00 1.26
C GLU A 152 18.10 -16.49 1.22
N ALA A 153 17.74 -17.07 2.38
CA ALA A 153 17.37 -18.48 2.46
C ALA A 153 16.07 -18.81 1.72
N ASN A 154 15.06 -17.92 1.79
CA ASN A 154 13.82 -18.06 1.02
C ASN A 154 14.13 -18.06 -0.49
N VAL A 155 14.92 -17.10 -0.97
CA VAL A 155 15.34 -17.03 -2.38
C VAL A 155 16.12 -18.26 -2.80
N ALA A 156 17.06 -18.73 -1.97
CA ALA A 156 17.85 -19.93 -2.23
C ALA A 156 16.99 -21.19 -2.40
N CYS A 157 16.03 -21.39 -1.49
CA CYS A 157 15.12 -22.53 -1.55
C CYS A 157 14.18 -22.45 -2.76
N VAL A 158 13.67 -21.27 -3.10
CA VAL A 158 12.88 -21.05 -4.33
C VAL A 158 13.71 -21.37 -5.57
N ASP A 159 14.99 -21.02 -5.59
CA ASP A 159 15.88 -21.33 -6.70
C ASP A 159 16.17 -22.82 -6.85
N LEU A 160 16.24 -23.54 -5.73
CA LEU A 160 16.38 -25.00 -5.66
C LEU A 160 15.06 -25.76 -5.95
N GLY A 161 13.95 -25.05 -6.16
CA GLY A 161 12.64 -25.63 -6.53
C GLY A 161 11.61 -25.69 -5.39
N PHE A 162 11.96 -25.30 -4.16
CA PHE A 162 11.06 -25.29 -3.01
C PHE A 162 10.28 -23.96 -2.94
N GLN A 163 9.08 -23.93 -3.52
CA GLN A 163 8.29 -22.70 -3.68
C GLN A 163 7.86 -22.03 -2.36
N GLN A 164 7.82 -22.78 -1.24
CA GLN A 164 7.48 -22.26 0.09
C GLN A 164 8.67 -21.60 0.82
N GLY A 165 9.85 -21.61 0.20
CA GLY A 165 11.07 -21.01 0.75
C GLY A 165 11.70 -21.85 1.87
N ALA A 166 12.41 -21.17 2.76
CA ALA A 166 13.15 -21.79 3.86
C ALA A 166 12.26 -21.99 5.10
N PHE A 167 12.55 -23.07 5.83
CA PHE A 167 11.99 -23.40 7.13
C PHE A 167 12.95 -23.01 8.27
N ASP A 168 14.22 -23.41 8.16
CA ASP A 168 15.24 -23.11 9.17
C ASP A 168 16.59 -22.75 8.53
N ILE A 169 17.34 -21.90 9.23
CA ILE A 169 18.68 -21.44 8.88
C ILE A 169 19.68 -21.64 10.03
N GLN A 170 19.20 -22.09 11.20
CA GLN A 170 20.03 -22.27 12.39
C GLN A 170 20.68 -23.65 12.45
N LYS A 171 20.06 -24.67 11.83
CA LYS A 171 20.62 -26.02 11.73
C LYS A 171 22.06 -25.99 11.23
N THR A 172 22.96 -26.59 12.02
CA THR A 172 24.37 -26.75 11.68
C THR A 172 24.59 -28.11 11.04
N PHE A 173 25.42 -28.14 9.99
CA PHE A 173 25.83 -29.35 9.30
C PHE A 173 27.33 -29.54 9.52
N GLU A 174 27.74 -30.77 9.80
CA GLU A 174 29.15 -31.11 10.02
C GLU A 174 29.89 -31.14 8.68
N VAL A 175 30.96 -30.35 8.58
CA VAL A 175 31.86 -30.38 7.43
C VAL A 175 33.02 -31.34 7.77
N PRO A 176 33.45 -32.23 6.86
CA PRO A 176 34.63 -33.07 7.11
C PRO A 176 35.90 -32.24 7.39
N GLU A 177 36.77 -32.69 8.30
CA GLU A 177 37.98 -31.97 8.73
C GLU A 177 38.96 -31.65 7.58
N ASP A 178 39.01 -32.49 6.54
CA ASP A 178 39.89 -32.29 5.37
C ASP A 178 39.51 -31.07 4.52
N GLN A 179 38.24 -30.66 4.54
CA GLN A 179 37.77 -29.49 3.79
C GLN A 179 37.79 -28.19 4.60
N HIS A 180 38.01 -28.26 5.92
CA HIS A 180 38.12 -27.08 6.79
C HIS A 180 39.32 -26.17 6.43
N LYS A 181 40.37 -26.71 5.80
CA LYS A 181 41.51 -25.91 5.30
C LYS A 181 41.14 -24.99 4.12
N ASN A 182 40.06 -25.28 3.39
CA ASN A 182 39.56 -24.48 2.26
C ASN A 182 38.50 -23.44 2.66
N LEU A 183 38.10 -23.38 3.93
CA LEU A 183 37.04 -22.50 4.46
C LEU A 183 37.51 -21.07 4.79
N THR A 184 38.66 -20.64 4.29
CA THR A 184 39.19 -19.29 4.54
C THR A 184 38.37 -18.18 3.87
N GLU A 185 37.62 -18.51 2.82
CA GLU A 185 36.81 -17.58 2.03
C GLU A 185 35.39 -18.10 1.82
N CYS A 186 34.41 -17.20 1.92
CA CYS A 186 33.00 -17.45 1.62
C CYS A 186 32.41 -16.24 0.89
N LEU A 187 31.23 -16.44 0.33
CA LEU A 187 30.43 -15.39 -0.29
C LEU A 187 29.42 -14.85 0.72
N GLN A 188 29.47 -13.55 0.96
CA GLN A 188 28.42 -12.80 1.65
C GLN A 188 27.37 -12.41 0.61
N VAL A 189 26.15 -12.88 0.83
CA VAL A 189 24.98 -12.63 -0.02
C VAL A 189 24.07 -11.61 0.66
N HIS A 190 23.47 -10.72 -0.12
CA HIS A 190 22.41 -9.84 0.34
C HIS A 190 21.28 -9.80 -0.68
N CYS A 191 20.09 -10.21 -0.26
CA CYS A 191 18.85 -10.19 -1.04
C CYS A 191 17.81 -9.26 -0.38
N ARG A 192 16.79 -8.85 -1.14
CA ARG A 192 15.59 -8.18 -0.63
C ARG A 192 14.58 -9.19 -0.08
N GLY A 193 14.54 -10.41 -0.63
CA GLY A 193 13.67 -11.52 -0.23
C GLY A 193 12.47 -11.78 -1.16
N LEU A 194 12.42 -11.15 -2.34
CA LEU A 194 11.39 -11.38 -3.38
C LEU A 194 11.99 -11.79 -4.72
N GLU A 195 13.31 -11.95 -4.78
CA GLU A 195 14.03 -12.46 -5.92
C GLU A 195 13.64 -13.93 -6.20
N THR A 196 13.77 -14.30 -7.47
CA THR A 196 13.40 -15.63 -7.99
C THR A 196 14.60 -16.57 -8.15
N SER A 197 15.81 -15.99 -8.15
CA SER A 197 17.08 -16.69 -8.11
C SER A 197 18.09 -15.91 -7.28
N LEU A 198 19.03 -16.61 -6.64
CA LEU A 198 20.15 -15.95 -5.97
C LEU A 198 21.04 -15.17 -6.93
N ALA A 199 20.99 -15.45 -8.24
CA ALA A 199 21.75 -14.70 -9.26
C ALA A 199 21.40 -13.20 -9.28
N GLU A 200 20.21 -12.82 -8.80
CA GLU A 200 19.77 -11.41 -8.70
C GLU A 200 20.39 -10.68 -7.49
N CYS A 201 20.83 -11.42 -6.48
CA CYS A 201 21.33 -10.88 -5.24
C CYS A 201 22.78 -10.40 -5.34
N THR A 202 23.21 -9.57 -4.39
CA THR A 202 24.60 -9.11 -4.34
C THR A 202 25.51 -10.14 -3.69
N PHE A 203 26.64 -10.43 -4.33
CA PHE A 203 27.70 -11.28 -3.77
C PHE A 203 28.96 -10.46 -3.49
N THR A 204 29.52 -10.62 -2.30
CA THR A 204 30.82 -10.06 -1.91
C THR A 204 31.68 -11.15 -1.30
N LYS A 205 32.98 -11.19 -1.62
CA LYS A 205 33.91 -12.14 -1.00
C LYS A 205 34.29 -11.66 0.38
N ARG A 206 34.24 -12.56 1.37
CA ARG A 206 34.65 -12.26 2.75
C ARG A 206 35.37 -13.46 3.34
N ARG A 207 36.31 -13.17 4.24
CA ARG A 207 36.90 -14.20 5.10
C ARG A 207 35.88 -14.62 6.15
N ALA A 208 35.66 -15.92 6.33
CA ALA A 208 34.84 -16.42 7.42
C ALA A 208 35.43 -17.64 8.09
N LYS A 209 34.83 -17.96 9.23
CA LYS A 209 35.10 -19.16 10.03
C LYS A 209 33.92 -20.13 10.03
N SER A 210 32.79 -19.74 9.43
CA SER A 210 31.54 -20.50 9.46
C SER A 210 30.72 -20.29 8.20
N VAL A 211 30.04 -21.35 7.78
CA VAL A 211 29.23 -21.41 6.57
C VAL A 211 27.74 -21.53 6.87
N ALA A 212 26.92 -21.06 5.95
CA ALA A 212 25.48 -21.04 6.07
C ALA A 212 24.87 -22.40 5.72
N GLY A 213 24.05 -22.92 6.63
CA GLY A 213 23.16 -24.04 6.39
C GLY A 213 21.74 -23.54 6.11
N VAL A 214 20.97 -24.35 5.39
CA VAL A 214 19.54 -24.11 5.17
C VAL A 214 18.76 -25.43 5.21
N VAL A 215 17.54 -25.35 5.71
CA VAL A 215 16.51 -26.39 5.60
C VAL A 215 15.35 -25.77 4.83
N CYS A 216 15.12 -26.22 3.62
CA CYS A 216 13.99 -25.81 2.81
C CYS A 216 12.70 -26.46 3.30
N TYR A 217 11.60 -25.72 3.22
CA TYR A 217 10.31 -26.18 3.71
C TYR A 217 9.77 -27.35 2.87
N THR A 218 9.26 -28.38 3.54
CA THR A 218 8.55 -29.51 2.95
C THR A 218 7.35 -29.89 3.82
N GLU A 219 6.33 -30.53 3.26
CA GLU A 219 5.09 -30.88 4.01
C GLU A 219 5.37 -31.76 5.25
N ASN A 220 6.46 -32.53 5.24
CA ASN A 220 6.88 -33.39 6.36
C ASN A 220 7.59 -32.63 7.50
N THR A 221 7.88 -31.34 7.34
CA THR A 221 8.56 -30.51 8.37
C THR A 221 7.61 -30.00 9.47
N VAL A 222 6.31 -30.31 9.39
CA VAL A 222 5.30 -29.82 10.33
C VAL A 222 5.39 -30.56 11.67
N SER A 223 5.98 -29.90 12.66
CA SER A 223 5.73 -30.21 14.07
C SER A 223 4.61 -29.29 14.54
N ALA A 224 3.46 -29.87 14.91
CA ALA A 224 2.29 -29.11 15.35
C ALA A 224 2.59 -28.33 16.64
N ALA A 225 3.09 -27.10 16.50
CA ALA A 225 3.21 -26.14 17.58
C ALA A 225 1.88 -25.40 17.72
N SER A 226 1.37 -25.30 18.95
CA SER A 226 0.10 -24.64 19.29
C SER A 226 0.09 -23.12 19.05
N ASP A 227 1.21 -22.53 18.63
CA ASP A 227 1.44 -21.08 18.45
C ASP A 227 2.08 -20.80 17.06
N SER A 228 1.42 -21.30 16.01
CA SER A 228 1.88 -21.18 14.62
C SER A 228 0.96 -20.28 13.78
N PHE A 229 1.58 -19.50 12.91
CA PHE A 229 0.94 -18.67 11.89
C PHE A 229 1.06 -19.35 10.53
N HIS A 230 -0.02 -19.33 9.76
CA HIS A 230 -0.06 -19.88 8.40
C HIS A 230 0.11 -18.76 7.37
N CYS A 231 1.22 -18.80 6.64
CA CYS A 231 1.45 -17.97 5.46
C CYS A 231 0.45 -18.31 4.34
N VAL A 232 0.25 -17.39 3.39
CA VAL A 232 -0.67 -17.61 2.25
C VAL A 232 -0.15 -18.74 1.34
N ASN A 233 1.16 -18.87 1.16
CA ASN A 233 1.79 -20.01 0.46
C ASN A 233 1.72 -21.37 1.21
N GLY A 234 1.08 -21.42 2.38
CA GLY A 234 0.90 -22.63 3.18
C GLY A 234 2.03 -22.95 4.15
N LYS A 235 3.14 -22.19 4.15
CA LYS A 235 4.21 -22.34 5.14
C LYS A 235 3.70 -21.99 6.55
N GLN A 236 4.12 -22.78 7.54
CA GLN A 236 3.89 -22.47 8.95
C GLN A 236 5.13 -21.83 9.57
N ILE A 237 4.95 -20.70 10.23
CA ILE A 237 6.00 -20.02 11.00
C ILE A 237 5.54 -19.79 12.44
N PRO A 238 6.43 -19.65 13.42
CA PRO A 238 6.05 -19.30 14.78
C PRO A 238 5.35 -17.93 14.82
N GLN A 239 4.29 -17.77 15.63
CA GLN A 239 3.52 -16.52 15.70
C GLN A 239 4.39 -15.31 16.07
N LYS A 240 5.43 -15.49 16.90
CA LYS A 240 6.42 -14.44 17.22
C LYS A 240 7.21 -13.88 16.02
N ARG A 241 7.14 -14.54 14.87
CA ARG A 241 7.80 -14.11 13.63
C ARG A 241 6.91 -13.28 12.73
N THR A 242 5.64 -13.07 13.07
CA THR A 242 4.79 -12.14 12.32
C THR A 242 5.07 -10.69 12.72
N CYS A 243 4.75 -9.75 11.83
CA CYS A 243 4.86 -8.31 12.08
C CYS A 243 6.22 -7.86 12.63
N ASN A 244 7.32 -8.53 12.27
CA ASN A 244 8.66 -8.24 12.79
C ASN A 244 9.51 -7.41 11.81
N GLY A 245 8.93 -7.04 10.66
CA GLY A 245 9.55 -6.35 9.53
C GLY A 245 10.38 -7.25 8.63
N ILE A 246 10.30 -8.57 8.75
CA ILE A 246 11.09 -9.54 7.98
C ILE A 246 10.11 -10.46 7.25
N ASN A 247 10.34 -10.68 5.96
CA ASN A 247 9.56 -11.62 5.16
C ASN A 247 9.98 -13.06 5.49
N ASP A 248 9.51 -13.61 6.62
CA ASP A 248 9.73 -15.01 6.98
C ASP A 248 8.93 -15.92 6.04
N CYS A 249 7.72 -15.54 5.63
CA CYS A 249 6.87 -16.34 4.73
C CYS A 249 7.46 -16.52 3.31
N GLY A 250 8.20 -15.55 2.80
CA GLY A 250 8.70 -15.51 1.42
C GLY A 250 7.78 -14.75 0.47
N ASP A 251 6.49 -14.63 0.78
CA ASP A 251 5.47 -13.91 0.01
C ASP A 251 4.91 -12.66 0.71
N GLN A 252 5.51 -12.25 1.84
CA GLN A 252 5.15 -11.14 2.74
C GLN A 252 3.85 -11.32 3.55
N SER A 253 3.20 -12.49 3.54
CA SER A 253 1.92 -12.70 4.24
C SER A 253 1.93 -12.32 5.73
N ASP A 254 3.07 -12.51 6.39
CA ASP A 254 3.33 -12.26 7.80
C ASP A 254 3.48 -10.79 8.18
N GLU A 255 3.62 -9.89 7.20
CA GLU A 255 3.97 -8.49 7.42
C GLU A 255 2.91 -7.49 6.90
N LEU A 256 1.81 -7.95 6.30
CA LEU A 256 0.83 -7.09 5.61
C LEU A 256 -0.48 -6.82 6.37
N CYS A 257 -0.70 -7.51 7.48
CA CYS A 257 -1.92 -7.42 8.28
C CYS A 257 -1.60 -7.14 9.75
N CYS A 258 -0.85 -6.07 9.99
CA CYS A 258 -0.35 -5.72 11.31
C CYS A 258 -1.11 -4.52 11.91
N THR A 259 -1.35 -4.55 13.22
CA THR A 259 -1.86 -3.42 14.02
C THR A 259 -0.72 -2.66 14.73
N GLY A 260 0.47 -3.24 14.74
CA GLY A 260 1.74 -2.68 15.18
C GLY A 260 2.86 -3.65 14.82
N CYS A 261 4.12 -3.26 15.05
CA CYS A 261 5.26 -4.13 14.73
C CYS A 261 6.06 -4.55 15.98
N HIS A 262 6.63 -5.76 15.92
CA HIS A 262 7.55 -6.29 16.90
C HIS A 262 8.98 -5.77 16.68
N GLY A 263 9.71 -5.55 17.78
CA GLY A 263 11.13 -5.21 17.74
C GLY A 263 11.36 -3.74 17.32
N LYS A 264 12.27 -3.54 16.36
CA LYS A 264 12.67 -2.21 15.87
C LYS A 264 12.14 -1.91 14.46
N SER A 265 11.28 -2.75 13.90
CA SER A 265 10.70 -2.52 12.57
C SER A 265 9.80 -1.28 12.55
N PHE A 266 9.58 -0.76 11.34
CA PHE A 266 8.78 0.44 11.12
C PHE A 266 7.36 0.04 10.72
N PHE A 267 6.38 0.69 11.35
CA PHE A 267 4.96 0.45 11.11
C PHE A 267 4.40 1.51 10.17
N CYS A 268 3.94 1.08 8.99
CA CYS A 268 3.18 1.91 8.06
C CYS A 268 1.73 2.05 8.55
N LYS A 269 1.12 3.22 8.35
CA LYS A 269 -0.31 3.48 8.57
C LYS A 269 -1.22 2.51 7.81
N SER A 270 -0.76 1.96 6.69
CA SER A 270 -1.47 0.94 5.92
C SER A 270 -1.60 -0.42 6.63
N GLY A 271 -1.03 -0.58 7.83
CA GLY A 271 -1.01 -1.84 8.57
C GLY A 271 0.05 -2.81 8.07
N VAL A 272 1.20 -2.28 7.64
CA VAL A 272 2.33 -3.04 7.07
C VAL A 272 3.59 -2.81 7.92
N CYS A 273 4.35 -3.86 8.17
CA CYS A 273 5.63 -3.78 8.87
C CYS A 273 6.80 -3.91 7.89
N ILE A 274 7.75 -2.98 7.96
CA ILE A 274 8.95 -2.99 7.12
C ILE A 274 10.24 -2.97 7.96
N PRO A 275 11.38 -3.46 7.44
CA PRO A 275 12.65 -3.35 8.13
C PRO A 275 12.99 -1.89 8.44
N ASN A 276 13.57 -1.59 9.61
CA ASN A 276 13.97 -0.22 9.95
C ASN A 276 15.00 0.38 8.98
N LYS A 277 15.82 -0.47 8.33
CA LYS A 277 16.78 -0.06 7.30
C LYS A 277 16.12 0.50 6.03
N TYR A 278 14.80 0.35 5.90
CA TYR A 278 14.04 0.87 4.77
C TYR A 278 13.45 2.25 5.01
N LYS A 279 13.50 2.75 6.26
CA LYS A 279 13.21 4.14 6.54
C LYS A 279 14.33 5.03 6.01
N CYS A 280 13.99 6.08 5.28
CA CYS A 280 14.92 7.05 4.70
C CYS A 280 15.94 6.43 3.73
N ASN A 281 15.53 5.45 2.91
CA ASN A 281 16.42 4.73 1.99
C ASN A 281 16.32 5.20 0.52
N GLY A 282 15.52 6.24 0.25
CA GLY A 282 15.25 6.81 -1.08
C GLY A 282 14.19 6.06 -1.90
N GLU A 283 13.61 4.97 -1.38
CA GLU A 283 12.51 4.22 -1.96
C GLU A 283 11.29 4.29 -1.05
N VAL A 284 10.14 4.69 -1.62
CA VAL A 284 8.87 4.65 -0.87
C VAL A 284 8.38 3.19 -0.80
N ASP A 285 8.44 2.60 0.39
CA ASP A 285 8.02 1.23 0.69
C ASP A 285 6.59 1.19 1.27
N CYS A 286 6.22 2.14 2.12
CA CYS A 286 4.83 2.29 2.60
C CYS A 286 3.96 2.95 1.53
N ILE A 287 2.76 2.41 1.24
CA ILE A 287 1.82 3.05 0.27
C ILE A 287 1.37 4.46 0.68
N THR A 288 1.52 4.78 1.97
CA THR A 288 1.23 6.08 2.59
C THR A 288 2.42 7.04 2.60
N GLY A 289 3.63 6.56 2.29
CA GLY A 289 4.83 7.36 2.02
C GLY A 289 5.56 7.97 3.22
N GLU A 290 5.18 7.61 4.45
CA GLU A 290 5.72 8.18 5.68
C GLU A 290 7.13 7.70 6.04
N ASP A 291 7.59 6.62 5.45
CA ASP A 291 8.92 6.03 5.63
C ASP A 291 10.04 6.92 5.06
N GLU A 292 9.73 7.69 4.02
CA GLU A 292 10.67 8.61 3.34
C GLU A 292 10.45 10.08 3.70
N ASN A 293 9.56 10.37 4.66
CA ASN A 293 9.26 11.75 5.05
C ASN A 293 10.20 12.27 6.15
N GLY A 294 10.71 13.49 5.99
CA GLY A 294 11.53 14.18 7.00
C GLY A 294 12.95 13.63 7.14
N CYS A 295 13.46 12.97 6.10
CA CYS A 295 14.81 12.43 6.04
C CYS A 295 15.82 13.53 5.66
N GLN A 296 17.02 13.47 6.24
CA GLN A 296 18.17 14.24 5.74
C GLN A 296 18.80 13.42 4.62
N GLU A 297 19.11 14.06 3.47
CA GLU A 297 19.67 13.36 2.31
C GLU A 297 21.04 12.79 2.65
N GLU A 298 21.10 11.48 2.96
CA GLU A 298 22.33 10.71 2.91
C GLU A 298 22.24 9.78 1.70
N THR A 299 22.87 10.20 0.60
CA THR A 299 22.95 9.40 -0.62
C THR A 299 24.06 8.35 -0.45
N GLU A 300 23.71 7.17 0.04
CA GLU A 300 24.63 6.04 0.06
C GLU A 300 24.68 5.37 -1.33
N TYR A 301 25.71 5.70 -2.11
CA TYR A 301 26.00 5.02 -3.37
C TYR A 301 26.64 3.66 -3.06
N LEU A 302 25.92 2.57 -3.35
CA LEU A 302 26.52 1.23 -3.38
C LEU A 302 26.29 0.56 -4.73
N THR A 303 27.37 -0.05 -5.19
CA THR A 303 27.67 -0.83 -6.41
C THR A 303 26.51 -1.50 -7.16
N ALA A 304 26.75 -1.77 -8.46
CA ALA A 304 25.88 -2.51 -9.36
C ALA A 304 25.26 -3.78 -8.73
N ASN A 305 23.99 -3.66 -8.34
CA ASN A 305 23.11 -4.73 -7.85
C ASN A 305 21.78 -4.60 -8.60
N MET A 306 21.14 -5.72 -8.92
CA MET A 306 19.82 -5.73 -9.58
C MET A 306 18.72 -5.10 -8.71
N ASP A 307 18.85 -5.10 -7.38
CA ASP A 307 17.94 -4.33 -6.51
C ASP A 307 18.11 -2.81 -6.69
N ALA A 308 19.34 -2.33 -6.89
CA ALA A 308 19.58 -0.91 -7.20
C ALA A 308 19.04 -0.53 -8.58
N GLU A 309 19.20 -1.41 -9.58
CA GLU A 309 18.59 -1.21 -10.91
C GLU A 309 17.06 -1.22 -10.83
N ARG A 310 16.46 -2.11 -10.01
CA ARG A 310 15.01 -2.11 -9.73
C ARG A 310 14.54 -0.78 -9.13
N LYS A 311 15.26 -0.25 -8.12
CA LYS A 311 14.99 1.08 -7.54
C LYS A 311 15.08 2.19 -8.59
N ARG A 312 16.10 2.16 -9.44
CA ARG A 312 16.26 3.09 -10.58
C ARG A 312 15.08 2.98 -11.56
N ILE A 313 14.63 1.78 -11.92
CA ILE A 313 13.47 1.62 -12.81
C ILE A 313 12.21 2.21 -12.17
N LYS A 314 12.00 2.04 -10.85
CA LYS A 314 10.87 2.67 -10.15
C LYS A 314 10.87 4.20 -10.29
N SER A 315 12.03 4.85 -10.23
CA SER A 315 12.11 6.31 -10.36
C SER A 315 11.85 6.82 -11.79
N LEU A 316 12.02 5.96 -12.80
CA LEU A 316 11.70 6.25 -14.20
C LEU A 316 10.20 6.08 -14.53
N LEU A 317 9.39 5.52 -13.63
CA LEU A 317 7.95 5.39 -13.86
C LEU A 317 7.30 6.78 -13.90
N PRO A 318 6.36 7.01 -14.83
CA PRO A 318 5.72 8.32 -14.96
C PRO A 318 4.91 8.65 -13.71
N LYS A 319 5.28 9.74 -13.02
CA LYS A 319 4.48 10.30 -11.94
C LYS A 319 3.38 11.18 -12.53
N LEU A 320 2.13 10.85 -12.27
CA LEU A 320 0.99 11.65 -12.72
C LEU A 320 0.86 12.93 -11.88
N PHE A 321 0.62 14.05 -12.55
CA PHE A 321 0.39 15.34 -11.91
C PHE A 321 -1.09 15.47 -11.50
N CYS A 322 -1.46 14.86 -10.38
CA CYS A 322 -2.75 15.06 -9.72
C CYS A 322 -2.54 15.52 -8.28
N GLY A 323 -3.51 16.21 -7.70
CA GLY A 323 -3.58 16.53 -6.27
C GLY A 323 -2.53 17.52 -5.74
N VAL A 324 -1.58 18.00 -6.56
CA VAL A 324 -0.53 18.94 -6.17
C VAL A 324 -1.03 20.37 -6.34
N THR A 325 -1.07 21.15 -5.26
CA THR A 325 -1.41 22.58 -5.31
C THR A 325 -0.17 23.43 -5.03
N ASN A 326 0.06 24.48 -5.84
CA ASN A 326 1.21 25.37 -5.68
C ASN A 326 1.10 26.34 -4.48
N ASN A 327 -0.05 26.37 -3.80
CA ASN A 327 -0.30 27.31 -2.71
C ASN A 327 -0.23 26.64 -1.34
N VAL A 328 0.75 27.08 -0.55
CA VAL A 328 0.84 26.84 0.89
C VAL A 328 -0.36 27.53 1.55
N LEU A 329 -1.35 26.74 2.01
CA LEU A 329 -2.48 27.25 2.77
C LEU A 329 -1.95 27.92 4.06
N SER A 330 -1.96 29.26 4.05
CA SER A 330 -1.69 30.08 5.23
C SER A 330 -2.61 29.66 6.37
N ARG A 331 -2.01 29.20 7.49
CA ARG A 331 -2.74 28.79 8.70
C ARG A 331 -3.58 29.97 9.22
N ARG A 332 -4.87 30.00 8.91
CA ARG A 332 -5.84 30.98 9.44
C ARG A 332 -6.71 30.36 10.53
N LYS A 333 -6.95 31.14 11.60
CA LYS A 333 -7.71 30.77 12.81
C LYS A 333 -9.12 30.24 12.50
N ARG A 334 -9.58 29.35 13.39
CA ARG A 334 -10.82 28.54 13.33
C ARG A 334 -12.06 29.44 13.48
N VAL A 335 -13.05 29.28 12.61
CA VAL A 335 -14.39 29.88 12.71
C VAL A 335 -15.42 28.76 12.51
N VAL A 336 -16.50 28.78 13.29
CA VAL A 336 -17.53 27.74 13.38
C VAL A 336 -18.46 27.80 12.15
N GLY A 337 -18.91 26.65 11.62
CA GLY A 337 -19.87 26.58 10.50
C GLY A 337 -19.27 26.61 9.07
N GLY A 338 -17.98 26.30 8.95
CA GLY A 338 -17.24 26.26 7.68
C GLY A 338 -16.66 27.62 7.25
N LYS A 339 -15.54 27.59 6.51
CA LYS A 339 -14.86 28.79 5.99
C LYS A 339 -15.35 29.06 4.56
N ALA A 340 -15.53 30.33 4.21
CA ALA A 340 -15.72 30.70 2.81
C ALA A 340 -14.44 30.37 2.02
N ALA A 341 -14.58 29.64 0.91
CA ALA A 341 -13.48 29.33 0.01
C ALA A 341 -13.07 30.56 -0.79
N VAL A 342 -11.77 30.68 -1.07
CA VAL A 342 -11.22 31.66 -2.02
C VAL A 342 -10.84 30.93 -3.31
N MET A 343 -10.75 31.69 -4.40
CA MET A 343 -10.33 31.16 -5.69
C MET A 343 -8.97 30.46 -5.56
N GLY A 344 -8.87 29.24 -6.08
CA GLY A 344 -7.66 28.42 -6.01
C GLY A 344 -7.53 27.54 -4.76
N ASP A 345 -8.38 27.67 -3.74
CA ASP A 345 -8.34 26.78 -2.57
C ASP A 345 -8.73 25.33 -2.94
N PHE A 346 -9.73 25.18 -3.80
CA PHE A 346 -10.28 23.89 -4.25
C PHE A 346 -10.40 23.85 -5.78
N PRO A 347 -9.28 23.77 -6.52
CA PRO A 347 -9.26 23.85 -7.97
C PRO A 347 -9.93 22.64 -8.66
N TRP A 348 -10.17 21.56 -7.92
CA TRP A 348 -10.90 20.37 -8.37
C TRP A 348 -12.42 20.45 -8.13
N GLN A 349 -12.92 21.44 -7.38
CA GLN A 349 -14.35 21.52 -7.03
C GLN A 349 -15.21 21.82 -8.27
N VAL A 350 -16.30 21.08 -8.41
CA VAL A 350 -17.27 21.23 -9.50
C VAL A 350 -18.67 21.46 -8.93
N ALA A 351 -19.43 22.37 -9.56
CA ALA A 351 -20.87 22.51 -9.32
C ALA A 351 -21.67 21.92 -10.49
N ILE A 352 -22.62 21.03 -10.20
CA ILE A 352 -23.55 20.45 -11.16
C ILE A 352 -24.88 21.18 -11.04
N LYS A 353 -25.26 21.96 -12.06
CA LYS A 353 -26.54 22.69 -12.10
C LYS A 353 -27.58 21.95 -12.94
N GLU A 354 -28.82 21.96 -12.48
CA GLU A 354 -30.01 21.53 -13.24
C GLU A 354 -30.99 22.72 -13.26
N ASN A 355 -31.35 23.20 -14.45
CA ASN A 355 -32.34 24.29 -14.65
C ASN A 355 -32.10 25.51 -13.73
N GLU A 356 -30.87 26.04 -13.76
CA GLU A 356 -30.36 27.20 -12.99
C GLU A 356 -30.13 27.03 -11.49
N LYS A 357 -30.44 25.87 -10.91
CA LYS A 357 -30.14 25.57 -9.49
C LYS A 357 -28.97 24.62 -9.37
N ILE A 358 -28.09 24.87 -8.39
CA ILE A 358 -27.06 23.88 -8.01
C ILE A 358 -27.81 22.67 -7.45
N LYS A 359 -27.66 21.53 -8.12
CA LYS A 359 -28.26 20.27 -7.70
C LYS A 359 -27.33 19.53 -6.76
N CYS A 360 -26.07 19.39 -7.17
CA CYS A 360 -25.04 18.65 -6.45
C CYS A 360 -23.64 19.23 -6.69
N GLY A 361 -22.70 18.85 -5.82
CA GLY A 361 -21.28 19.01 -6.05
C GLY A 361 -20.73 17.90 -6.95
N GLY A 362 -19.47 18.04 -7.33
CA GLY A 362 -18.66 17.02 -8.00
C GLY A 362 -17.19 17.36 -7.87
N ILE A 363 -16.34 16.49 -8.40
CA ILE A 363 -14.89 16.67 -8.34
C ILE A 363 -14.21 16.27 -9.64
N TYR A 364 -13.31 17.13 -10.10
CA TYR A 364 -12.50 16.89 -11.29
C TYR A 364 -11.36 15.92 -10.98
N ILE A 365 -11.28 14.82 -11.74
CA ILE A 365 -10.32 13.72 -11.51
C ILE A 365 -9.29 13.55 -12.64
N GLY A 366 -9.39 14.35 -13.70
CA GLY A 366 -8.41 14.36 -14.81
C GLY A 366 -9.04 14.22 -16.19
N GLY A 367 -8.34 14.72 -17.20
CA GLY A 367 -8.81 14.70 -18.59
C GLY A 367 -10.15 15.42 -18.78
N CYS A 368 -11.17 14.65 -19.17
CA CYS A 368 -12.53 15.11 -19.42
C CYS A 368 -13.53 14.60 -18.37
N TRP A 369 -13.05 14.16 -17.21
CA TRP A 369 -13.85 13.35 -16.29
C TRP A 369 -14.10 14.02 -14.95
N ILE A 370 -15.34 13.90 -14.49
CA ILE A 370 -15.80 14.39 -13.21
C ILE A 370 -16.46 13.24 -12.47
N LEU A 371 -16.12 13.12 -11.18
CA LEU A 371 -16.70 12.17 -10.25
C LEU A 371 -17.80 12.85 -9.42
N THR A 372 -18.90 12.14 -9.19
CA THR A 372 -20.04 12.60 -8.39
C THR A 372 -20.78 11.40 -7.79
N ALA A 373 -21.77 11.63 -6.93
CA ALA A 373 -22.70 10.61 -6.47
C ALA A 373 -23.72 10.23 -7.57
N ALA A 374 -24.21 8.98 -7.55
CA ALA A 374 -25.20 8.47 -8.50
C ALA A 374 -26.57 9.12 -8.32
N HIS A 375 -27.03 9.30 -7.08
CA HIS A 375 -28.34 9.89 -6.77
C HIS A 375 -28.50 11.34 -7.25
N CYS A 376 -27.38 12.02 -7.57
CA CYS A 376 -27.35 13.37 -8.10
C CYS A 376 -27.69 13.47 -9.59
N VAL A 377 -27.45 12.40 -10.35
CA VAL A 377 -27.47 12.43 -11.81
C VAL A 377 -28.50 11.46 -12.39
N SER A 378 -29.00 11.78 -13.57
CA SER A 378 -29.91 10.91 -14.30
C SER A 378 -29.58 10.93 -15.78
N VAL A 379 -29.36 9.76 -16.37
CA VAL A 379 -28.96 9.60 -17.78
C VAL A 379 -29.99 10.22 -18.72
N SER A 380 -31.29 10.13 -18.40
CA SER A 380 -32.38 10.70 -19.22
C SER A 380 -32.42 12.23 -19.22
N ARG A 381 -31.77 12.89 -18.25
CA ARG A 381 -31.76 14.35 -18.09
C ARG A 381 -30.41 14.98 -18.44
N ILE A 382 -29.55 14.28 -19.19
CA ILE A 382 -28.21 14.75 -19.53
C ILE A 382 -28.16 16.19 -20.05
N TYR A 383 -29.12 16.57 -20.91
CA TYR A 383 -29.20 17.90 -21.52
C TYR A 383 -29.59 19.03 -20.55
N GLN A 384 -30.10 18.69 -19.36
CA GLN A 384 -30.47 19.67 -18.34
C GLN A 384 -29.29 20.01 -17.42
N TYR A 385 -28.21 19.24 -17.48
CA TYR A 385 -27.04 19.45 -16.63
C TYR A 385 -26.03 20.40 -17.27
N GLN A 386 -25.67 21.41 -16.48
CA GLN A 386 -24.52 22.27 -16.77
C GLN A 386 -23.45 22.04 -15.70
N ILE A 387 -22.22 21.86 -16.15
CA ILE A 387 -21.07 21.64 -15.29
C ILE A 387 -20.31 22.97 -15.17
N TRP A 388 -20.24 23.48 -13.95
CA TRP A 388 -19.61 24.76 -13.64
C TRP A 388 -18.32 24.51 -12.86
N THR A 389 -17.20 25.00 -13.37
CA THR A 389 -15.88 24.93 -12.71
C THR A 389 -15.37 26.34 -12.43
N SER A 390 -14.42 26.48 -11.51
CA SER A 390 -13.96 27.79 -11.00
C SER A 390 -15.12 28.66 -10.46
N PHE A 391 -16.18 28.01 -9.97
CA PHE A 391 -17.37 28.66 -9.46
C PHE A 391 -17.28 28.78 -7.93
N LEU A 392 -17.48 29.96 -7.37
CA LEU A 392 -17.47 30.18 -5.92
C LEU A 392 -18.82 30.64 -5.39
N SER A 393 -19.49 31.56 -6.08
CA SER A 393 -20.74 32.13 -5.60
C SER A 393 -21.79 32.36 -6.67
N SER A 394 -23.05 32.07 -6.32
CA SER A 394 -24.23 32.40 -7.15
C SER A 394 -24.60 33.88 -7.11
N LEU A 395 -24.08 34.66 -6.15
CA LEU A 395 -24.41 36.09 -5.99
C LEU A 395 -23.53 37.00 -6.85
N ARG A 396 -22.31 36.54 -7.16
CA ARG A 396 -21.35 37.21 -8.03
C ARG A 396 -20.66 36.14 -8.87
N PRO A 397 -21.22 35.75 -10.02
CA PRO A 397 -20.53 34.84 -10.93
C PRO A 397 -19.22 35.50 -11.36
N ASP A 398 -18.12 34.80 -11.12
CA ASP A 398 -16.78 35.29 -11.45
C ASP A 398 -16.58 35.25 -12.98
N ASN A 399 -15.78 36.17 -13.52
CA ASN A 399 -15.50 36.23 -14.96
C ASN A 399 -14.78 34.96 -15.44
N ASP A 400 -14.08 34.27 -14.53
CA ASP A 400 -13.33 33.05 -14.80
C ASP A 400 -14.17 31.76 -14.68
N THR A 401 -15.48 31.89 -14.45
CA THR A 401 -16.39 30.73 -14.37
C THR A 401 -16.46 30.03 -15.72
N ILE A 402 -16.16 28.73 -15.73
CA ILE A 402 -16.18 27.92 -16.94
C ILE A 402 -17.39 27.01 -16.92
N VAL A 403 -18.24 27.14 -17.95
CA VAL A 403 -19.39 26.27 -18.16
C VAL A 403 -19.07 25.21 -19.21
N GLN A 404 -19.38 23.96 -18.90
CA GLN A 404 -19.24 22.81 -19.79
C GLN A 404 -20.50 21.96 -19.80
N LEU A 405 -20.69 21.23 -20.90
CA LEU A 405 -21.81 20.31 -21.08
C LEU A 405 -21.34 18.88 -20.92
N ALA A 406 -22.20 18.03 -20.39
CA ALA A 406 -21.97 16.60 -20.35
C ALA A 406 -22.08 15.99 -21.74
N LYS A 407 -21.14 15.11 -22.09
CA LYS A 407 -21.19 14.23 -23.25
C LYS A 407 -21.92 12.94 -22.91
N GLN A 408 -21.57 12.33 -21.77
CA GLN A 408 -22.22 11.14 -21.23
C GLN A 408 -22.19 11.14 -19.70
N ILE A 409 -23.11 10.38 -19.10
CA ILE A 409 -23.18 10.10 -17.68
C ILE A 409 -23.18 8.59 -17.51
N ILE A 410 -22.29 8.08 -16.67
CA ILE A 410 -22.16 6.65 -16.35
C ILE A 410 -22.46 6.48 -14.87
N VAL A 411 -23.55 5.80 -14.56
CA VAL A 411 -23.94 5.44 -13.19
C VAL A 411 -23.47 4.01 -12.93
N HIS A 412 -22.94 3.74 -11.74
CA HIS A 412 -22.52 2.39 -11.39
C HIS A 412 -23.68 1.38 -11.52
N GLU A 413 -23.40 0.23 -12.12
CA GLU A 413 -24.39 -0.76 -12.56
C GLU A 413 -25.21 -1.31 -11.40
N ASN A 414 -24.56 -1.48 -10.24
CA ASN A 414 -25.16 -1.99 -9.02
C ASN A 414 -25.63 -0.90 -8.04
N TYR A 415 -25.88 0.32 -8.51
CA TYR A 415 -26.40 1.40 -7.65
C TYR A 415 -27.79 1.05 -7.11
N SER A 416 -27.97 1.15 -5.79
CA SER A 416 -29.25 0.96 -5.10
C SER A 416 -29.74 2.26 -4.48
N GLY A 417 -30.86 2.79 -4.96
CA GLY A 417 -31.49 3.99 -4.38
C GLY A 417 -32.10 3.78 -2.99
N ALA A 418 -32.29 2.53 -2.55
CA ALA A 418 -32.84 2.20 -1.25
C ALA A 418 -31.76 2.18 -0.16
N THR A 419 -30.63 1.55 -0.46
CA THR A 419 -29.53 1.35 0.49
C THR A 419 -28.37 2.34 0.29
N TYR A 420 -28.35 3.07 -0.83
CA TYR A 420 -27.24 3.94 -1.25
C TYR A 420 -25.92 3.18 -1.47
N GLU A 421 -25.97 1.86 -1.62
CA GLU A 421 -24.82 1.08 -2.07
C GLU A 421 -24.45 1.49 -3.50
N ASN A 422 -23.14 1.58 -3.76
CA ASN A 422 -22.59 1.97 -5.06
C ASN A 422 -23.09 3.32 -5.58
N ASP A 423 -23.30 4.29 -4.68
CA ASP A 423 -23.73 5.65 -5.01
C ASP A 423 -22.61 6.50 -5.64
N ILE A 424 -22.16 6.09 -6.83
CA ILE A 424 -21.07 6.71 -7.57
C ILE A 424 -21.40 6.83 -9.06
N ALA A 425 -20.99 7.93 -9.67
CA ALA A 425 -21.21 8.24 -11.08
C ALA A 425 -20.05 9.04 -11.67
N LEU A 426 -19.83 8.83 -12.97
CA LEU A 426 -18.90 9.58 -13.80
C LEU A 426 -19.65 10.45 -14.80
N ILE A 427 -19.15 11.66 -15.01
CA ILE A 427 -19.60 12.56 -16.07
C ILE A 427 -18.42 12.79 -17.02
N GLU A 428 -18.57 12.40 -18.28
CA GLU A 428 -17.63 12.77 -19.34
C GLU A 428 -18.06 14.12 -19.92
N LEU A 429 -17.13 15.05 -20.01
CA LEU A 429 -17.35 16.39 -20.56
C LEU A 429 -17.27 16.41 -22.09
N ARG A 430 -18.00 17.33 -22.71
CA ARG A 430 -17.84 17.61 -24.15
C ARG A 430 -16.53 18.34 -24.39
N LYS A 431 -15.72 17.78 -25.29
CA LYS A 431 -14.48 18.40 -25.74
C LYS A 431 -14.75 19.74 -26.44
N ARG A 432 -13.97 20.77 -26.13
CA ARG A 432 -14.03 22.05 -26.85
C ARG A 432 -13.44 21.90 -28.25
N SER A 433 -14.07 22.52 -29.24
CA SER A 433 -13.82 22.29 -30.68
C SER A 433 -12.38 22.56 -31.16
N ASN A 434 -11.49 23.13 -30.35
CA ASN A 434 -10.13 23.51 -30.73
C ASN A 434 -9.02 22.92 -29.83
N GLN A 435 -9.32 22.04 -28.87
CA GLN A 435 -8.30 21.43 -28.02
C GLN A 435 -7.91 20.03 -28.53
N LYS A 436 -6.62 19.67 -28.49
CA LYS A 436 -6.15 18.31 -28.80
C LYS A 436 -6.35 17.36 -27.62
N GLU A 437 -6.11 17.83 -26.40
CA GLU A 437 -6.36 17.12 -25.14
C GLU A 437 -7.47 17.80 -24.35
N CYS A 438 -8.30 17.02 -23.66
CA CYS A 438 -9.30 17.59 -22.79
C CYS A 438 -8.66 17.92 -21.44
N SER A 439 -8.55 19.20 -21.13
CA SER A 439 -8.10 19.69 -19.83
C SER A 439 -8.90 20.92 -19.43
N LEU A 440 -9.28 20.97 -18.15
CA LEU A 440 -9.98 22.10 -17.58
C LEU A 440 -9.00 23.24 -17.26
N PRO A 441 -9.17 24.46 -17.83
CA PRO A 441 -8.34 25.59 -17.47
C PRO A 441 -8.54 25.97 -16.01
N HIS A 442 -7.47 26.37 -15.33
CA HIS A 442 -7.47 26.78 -13.91
C HIS A 442 -7.95 25.70 -12.91
N SER A 443 -8.05 24.44 -13.35
CA SER A 443 -8.41 23.31 -12.51
C SER A 443 -7.26 22.31 -12.42
N ILE A 444 -7.05 21.80 -11.22
CA ILE A 444 -6.07 20.74 -10.92
C ILE A 444 -6.89 19.51 -10.56
N PRO A 445 -6.66 18.34 -11.19
CA PRO A 445 -7.41 17.14 -10.86
C PRO A 445 -7.02 16.62 -9.47
N ALA A 446 -7.99 16.13 -8.71
CA ALA A 446 -7.70 15.36 -7.51
C ALA A 446 -7.29 13.93 -7.88
N CYS A 447 -6.36 13.34 -7.14
CA CYS A 447 -5.95 11.95 -7.37
C CYS A 447 -7.04 10.98 -6.92
N VAL A 448 -7.24 9.88 -7.64
CA VAL A 448 -8.15 8.81 -7.24
C VAL A 448 -7.36 7.78 -6.42
N PRO A 449 -7.81 7.43 -5.20
CA PRO A 449 -7.13 6.46 -4.36
C PRO A 449 -7.25 5.05 -4.94
N TRP A 450 -6.12 4.33 -5.08
CA TRP A 450 -6.09 2.95 -5.58
C TRP A 450 -6.14 1.89 -4.48
N SER A 451 -6.12 2.31 -3.21
CA SER A 451 -6.18 1.42 -2.07
C SER A 451 -7.05 2.00 -0.95
N SER A 452 -7.82 1.12 -0.33
CA SER A 452 -8.64 1.38 0.85
C SER A 452 -7.84 1.60 2.14
N TYR A 453 -6.51 1.40 2.11
CA TYR A 453 -5.59 1.56 3.24
C TYR A 453 -4.75 2.84 3.18
N LEU A 454 -4.94 3.69 2.16
CA LEU A 454 -4.21 4.97 2.03
C LEU A 454 -4.54 5.98 3.14
N PHE A 455 -5.76 5.94 3.67
CA PHE A 455 -6.18 6.75 4.79
C PHE A 455 -6.88 5.88 5.82
N GLN A 456 -6.63 6.15 7.10
CA GLN A 456 -7.13 5.39 8.23
C GLN A 456 -8.07 6.24 9.09
N PRO A 457 -8.87 5.61 9.98
CA PRO A 457 -9.65 6.37 10.94
C PRO A 457 -8.80 7.39 11.72
N ASN A 458 -9.43 8.51 12.09
CA ASN A 458 -8.83 9.70 12.69
C ASN A 458 -7.94 10.56 11.77
N ASP A 459 -7.63 10.14 10.54
CA ASP A 459 -6.98 11.02 9.58
C ASP A 459 -7.90 12.22 9.25
N ARG A 460 -7.27 13.39 9.02
CA ARG A 460 -7.97 14.65 8.76
C ARG A 460 -8.23 14.78 7.27
N CYS A 461 -9.47 15.08 6.94
CA CYS A 461 -9.93 15.32 5.58
C CYS A 461 -10.71 16.63 5.52
N THR A 462 -10.98 17.11 4.31
CA THR A 462 -11.70 18.34 4.06
C THR A 462 -12.91 18.06 3.19
N VAL A 463 -14.06 18.64 3.57
CA VAL A 463 -15.30 18.59 2.80
C VAL A 463 -15.60 19.99 2.28
N SER A 464 -16.08 20.08 1.04
CA SER A 464 -16.43 21.34 0.40
C SER A 464 -17.74 21.25 -0.39
N GLY A 465 -18.59 22.28 -0.26
CA GLY A 465 -19.88 22.32 -0.93
C GLY A 465 -20.70 23.60 -0.72
N TRP A 466 -21.88 23.62 -1.35
CA TRP A 466 -22.86 24.72 -1.32
C TRP A 466 -24.16 24.31 -0.62
N GLY A 467 -24.10 23.25 0.18
CA GLY A 467 -25.21 22.73 0.95
C GLY A 467 -25.66 23.69 2.04
N ARG A 468 -26.75 23.29 2.70
CA ARG A 468 -27.43 24.12 3.70
C ARG A 468 -26.75 24.06 5.04
N GLU A 469 -26.87 25.13 5.81
CA GLU A 469 -26.42 25.16 7.22
C GLU A 469 -27.41 24.44 8.16
N LYS A 470 -27.04 24.28 9.44
CA LYS A 470 -27.83 23.59 10.47
C LYS A 470 -29.29 24.08 10.57
N ASP A 471 -29.56 25.35 10.25
CA ASP A 471 -30.90 25.94 10.25
C ASP A 471 -31.60 25.88 8.87
N ASN A 472 -31.14 25.03 7.96
CA ASN A 472 -31.66 24.88 6.60
C ASN A 472 -31.50 26.15 5.73
N GLN A 473 -30.63 27.08 6.15
CA GLN A 473 -30.35 28.31 5.43
C GLN A 473 -29.57 28.03 4.15
N LYS A 474 -29.94 28.72 3.06
CA LYS A 474 -29.27 28.60 1.76
C LYS A 474 -27.92 29.29 1.81
N VAL A 475 -26.87 28.56 1.45
CA VAL A 475 -25.52 29.11 1.30
C VAL A 475 -25.29 29.42 -0.18
N TYR A 476 -24.94 30.67 -0.48
CA TYR A 476 -24.67 31.12 -1.85
C TYR A 476 -23.18 31.19 -2.21
N VAL A 477 -22.30 30.84 -1.28
CA VAL A 477 -20.83 30.87 -1.41
C VAL A 477 -20.28 29.49 -1.05
N LEU A 478 -19.28 29.01 -1.79
CA LEU A 478 -18.62 27.74 -1.51
C LEU A 478 -18.04 27.77 -0.09
N LYS A 479 -18.44 26.81 0.73
CA LYS A 479 -17.90 26.61 2.07
C LYS A 479 -17.10 25.33 2.14
N TRP A 480 -16.19 25.28 3.09
CA TRP A 480 -15.41 24.09 3.38
C TRP A 480 -15.14 23.94 4.88
N GLY A 481 -14.85 22.72 5.31
CA GLY A 481 -14.51 22.41 6.69
C GLY A 481 -13.66 21.15 6.82
N ASP A 482 -12.87 21.10 7.89
CA ASP A 482 -12.08 19.91 8.23
C ASP A 482 -12.94 18.93 9.03
N VAL A 483 -12.86 17.65 8.67
CA VAL A 483 -13.50 16.53 9.34
C VAL A 483 -12.46 15.44 9.63
N LYS A 484 -12.79 14.49 10.49
CA LYS A 484 -11.99 13.28 10.70
C LYS A 484 -12.73 12.08 10.16
N LEU A 485 -11.99 11.10 9.66
CA LEU A 485 -12.54 9.79 9.35
C LEU A 485 -12.92 9.08 10.65
N ILE A 486 -14.11 8.48 10.68
CA ILE A 486 -14.66 7.83 11.87
C ILE A 486 -14.61 6.31 11.67
N ASP A 487 -14.05 5.61 12.66
CA ASP A 487 -14.06 4.15 12.69
C ASP A 487 -15.41 3.60 13.15
N ASN A 488 -15.72 2.37 12.74
CA ASN A 488 -16.86 1.60 13.23
C ASN A 488 -18.20 2.35 13.13
N CYS A 489 -18.49 2.89 11.94
CA CYS A 489 -19.69 3.66 11.70
C CYS A 489 -20.99 2.86 11.85
N SER A 490 -20.90 1.53 11.82
CA SER A 490 -22.00 0.60 12.14
C SER A 490 -22.62 0.86 13.51
N LYS A 491 -21.90 1.47 14.46
CA LYS A 491 -22.44 1.89 15.76
C LYS A 491 -23.49 2.99 15.64
N PHE A 492 -23.30 3.92 14.71
CA PHE A 492 -24.23 5.03 14.46
C PHE A 492 -25.37 4.59 13.54
N TYR A 493 -25.09 3.69 12.58
CA TYR A 493 -26.05 3.22 11.58
C TYR A 493 -26.13 1.69 11.49
N PRO A 494 -26.69 0.99 12.50
CA PRO A 494 -26.81 -0.47 12.49
C PRO A 494 -27.62 -0.97 11.29
N GLY A 495 -27.05 -1.89 10.50
CA GLY A 495 -27.73 -2.52 9.36
C GLY A 495 -27.92 -1.62 8.13
N ARG A 496 -27.44 -0.36 8.15
CA ARG A 496 -27.46 0.55 7.00
C ARG A 496 -26.08 0.95 6.49
N TYR A 497 -25.04 0.78 7.31
CA TYR A 497 -23.67 1.06 6.92
C TYR A 497 -22.97 -0.18 6.36
N PHE A 498 -22.32 -0.03 5.21
CA PHE A 498 -21.55 -1.09 4.55
C PHE A 498 -20.07 -0.71 4.53
N GLU A 499 -19.24 -1.44 5.29
CA GLU A 499 -17.83 -1.10 5.58
C GLU A 499 -16.93 -1.04 4.33
N LYS A 500 -17.30 -1.78 3.27
CA LYS A 500 -16.53 -1.85 2.02
C LYS A 500 -16.84 -0.67 1.10
N GLU A 501 -18.12 -0.34 0.92
CA GLU A 501 -18.63 0.66 -0.01
C GLU A 501 -18.68 2.08 0.58
N MET A 502 -18.76 2.20 1.91
CA MET A 502 -19.01 3.47 2.59
C MET A 502 -17.89 3.85 3.56
N VAL A 503 -17.81 5.14 3.87
CA VAL A 503 -16.95 5.70 4.91
C VAL A 503 -17.68 6.85 5.61
N CYS A 504 -17.49 6.98 6.91
CA CYS A 504 -18.07 8.08 7.69
C CYS A 504 -17.02 9.11 8.03
N ALA A 505 -17.41 10.38 8.00
CA ALA A 505 -16.55 11.47 8.42
C ALA A 505 -17.35 12.57 9.11
N GLY A 506 -16.77 13.15 10.15
CA GLY A 506 -17.39 14.23 10.91
C GLY A 506 -16.41 14.83 11.92
N THR A 507 -16.85 15.90 12.57
CA THR A 507 -16.15 16.45 13.74
C THR A 507 -16.68 15.86 15.02
N ASP A 508 -15.82 15.68 16.03
CA ASP A 508 -16.19 15.14 17.35
C ASP A 508 -17.34 15.92 18.02
N ASP A 509 -17.48 17.21 17.72
CA ASP A 509 -18.53 18.11 18.23
C ASP A 509 -19.73 18.28 17.26
N GLY A 510 -19.72 17.61 16.11
CA GLY A 510 -20.72 17.78 15.04
C GLY A 510 -20.80 19.22 14.51
N SER A 511 -19.79 20.06 14.71
CA SER A 511 -19.79 21.44 14.23
C SER A 511 -19.72 21.55 12.70
N ILE A 512 -19.09 20.57 12.04
CA ILE A 512 -18.92 20.50 10.59
C ILE A 512 -19.42 19.13 10.12
N ASP A 513 -20.34 19.16 9.18
CA ASP A 513 -20.93 17.96 8.56
C ASP A 513 -21.43 18.29 7.14
N ALA A 514 -21.46 17.29 6.27
CA ALA A 514 -22.05 17.45 4.93
C ALA A 514 -23.57 17.43 5.05
N CYS A 515 -24.25 18.40 4.43
CA CYS A 515 -25.70 18.50 4.55
C CYS A 515 -26.43 18.46 3.22
N LYS A 516 -27.76 18.57 3.27
CA LYS A 516 -28.62 18.63 2.08
C LYS A 516 -28.12 19.74 1.13
N GLY A 517 -27.76 19.34 -0.08
CA GLY A 517 -27.19 20.22 -1.11
C GLY A 517 -25.66 20.13 -1.25
N ASP A 518 -24.96 19.44 -0.33
CA ASP A 518 -23.55 19.04 -0.50
C ASP A 518 -23.42 17.68 -1.21
N SER A 519 -24.54 16.99 -1.46
CA SER A 519 -24.61 15.74 -2.21
C SER A 519 -23.72 15.73 -3.45
N GLY A 520 -22.97 14.65 -3.66
CA GLY A 520 -22.00 14.54 -4.76
C GLY A 520 -20.72 15.38 -4.59
N GLY A 521 -20.68 16.29 -3.61
CA GLY A 521 -19.48 17.03 -3.24
C GLY A 521 -18.37 16.11 -2.71
N PRO A 522 -17.11 16.51 -2.81
CA PRO A 522 -16.00 15.64 -2.45
C PRO A 522 -15.63 15.71 -0.96
N LEU A 523 -15.25 14.56 -0.43
CA LEU A 523 -14.41 14.40 0.75
C LEU A 523 -12.98 14.17 0.27
N VAL A 524 -12.12 15.18 0.46
CA VAL A 524 -10.71 15.11 0.04
C VAL A 524 -9.78 14.92 1.24
N CYS A 525 -8.80 14.03 1.11
CA CYS A 525 -7.79 13.80 2.13
C CYS A 525 -6.40 14.08 1.53
N LYS A 526 -5.47 14.56 2.35
CA LYS A 526 -4.11 14.87 1.90
C LYS A 526 -3.14 13.87 2.48
N ASP A 527 -2.27 13.31 1.63
CA ASP A 527 -1.20 12.45 2.07
C ASP A 527 -0.06 13.23 2.74
N ILE A 528 0.99 12.53 3.16
CA ILE A 528 2.16 13.13 3.80
C ILE A 528 2.94 14.08 2.87
N ASN A 529 2.83 13.89 1.55
CA ASN A 529 3.47 14.69 0.51
C ASN A 529 2.60 15.87 0.03
N ASN A 530 1.50 16.17 0.74
CA ASN A 530 0.50 17.19 0.38
C ASN A 530 -0.26 16.93 -0.94
N VAL A 531 -0.25 15.69 -1.43
CA VAL A 531 -1.05 15.27 -2.57
C VAL A 531 -2.49 15.06 -2.11
N THR A 532 -3.42 15.68 -2.82
CA THR A 532 -4.85 15.63 -2.51
C THR A 532 -5.55 14.50 -3.25
N TYR A 533 -6.19 13.61 -2.50
CA TYR A 533 -6.96 12.47 -2.98
C TYR A 533 -8.46 12.67 -2.74
N VAL A 534 -9.29 12.22 -3.69
CA VAL A 534 -10.74 12.10 -3.50
C VAL A 534 -11.04 10.81 -2.74
N TRP A 535 -11.20 10.91 -1.42
CA TRP A 535 -11.46 9.74 -0.57
C TRP A 535 -12.92 9.31 -0.59
N GLY A 536 -13.83 10.28 -0.68
CA GLY A 536 -15.25 10.02 -0.72
C GLY A 536 -16.04 11.02 -1.55
N VAL A 537 -17.27 10.65 -1.90
CA VAL A 537 -18.30 11.56 -2.40
C VAL A 537 -19.46 11.56 -1.42
N VAL A 538 -20.03 12.73 -1.10
CA VAL A 538 -21.15 12.86 -0.16
C VAL A 538 -22.34 12.07 -0.71
N SER A 539 -22.78 11.06 0.05
CA SER A 539 -23.84 10.14 -0.35
C SER A 539 -25.14 10.43 0.41
N TRP A 540 -25.14 10.23 1.74
CA TRP A 540 -26.33 10.45 2.56
C TRP A 540 -26.00 10.83 4.01
N GLY A 541 -27.01 11.32 4.73
CA GLY A 541 -26.93 11.70 6.14
C GLY A 541 -28.33 12.04 6.67
N GLU A 542 -28.58 11.82 7.96
CA GLU A 542 -29.91 11.98 8.56
C GLU A 542 -30.09 13.32 9.27
N ASN A 543 -29.15 13.69 10.15
CA ASN A 543 -29.25 14.86 11.02
C ASN A 543 -27.98 15.70 10.96
N CYS A 544 -27.88 16.54 9.92
CA CYS A 544 -26.68 17.33 9.66
C CYS A 544 -26.22 18.10 10.90
N GLY A 545 -24.95 17.93 11.26
CA GLY A 545 -24.34 18.69 12.35
C GLY A 545 -24.76 18.22 13.75
N ASN A 546 -25.24 16.98 13.89
CA ASN A 546 -25.31 16.28 15.15
C ASN A 546 -24.10 15.31 15.26
N PRO A 547 -23.27 15.40 16.32
CA PRO A 547 -22.15 14.47 16.50
C PRO A 547 -22.55 12.99 16.56
N GLU A 548 -23.81 12.67 16.88
CA GLU A 548 -24.33 11.29 16.89
C GLU A 548 -24.66 10.74 15.48
N TYR A 549 -24.66 11.58 14.45
CA TYR A 549 -25.04 11.20 13.09
C TYR A 549 -24.02 11.73 12.07
N PRO A 550 -22.86 11.08 11.93
CA PRO A 550 -21.84 11.53 11.00
C PRO A 550 -22.28 11.36 9.54
N GLY A 551 -21.88 12.29 8.67
CA GLY A 551 -22.11 12.16 7.23
C GLY A 551 -21.51 10.88 6.66
N VAL A 552 -22.25 10.24 5.74
CA VAL A 552 -21.86 9.02 5.07
C VAL A 552 -21.48 9.32 3.63
N TYR A 553 -20.31 8.82 3.24
CA TYR A 553 -19.71 9.04 1.94
C TYR A 553 -19.49 7.69 1.25
N THR A 554 -19.63 7.66 -0.07
CA THR A 554 -19.20 6.50 -0.85
C THR A 554 -17.67 6.46 -0.87
N LYS A 555 -17.07 5.33 -0.46
CA LYS A 555 -15.63 5.14 -0.36
C LYS A 555 -15.03 4.96 -1.76
N VAL A 556 -14.49 6.04 -2.33
CA VAL A 556 -14.03 6.07 -3.73
C VAL A 556 -12.93 5.04 -4.02
N ALA A 557 -12.08 4.74 -3.02
CA ALA A 557 -11.03 3.74 -3.15
C ALA A 557 -11.55 2.33 -3.51
N ASN A 558 -12.78 1.98 -3.10
CA ASN A 558 -13.41 0.71 -3.46
C ASN A 558 -13.78 0.63 -4.95
N TYR A 559 -13.91 1.77 -5.62
CA TYR A 559 -14.33 1.88 -7.02
C TYR A 559 -13.18 2.26 -7.95
N PHE A 560 -11.92 2.15 -7.50
CA PHE A 560 -10.76 2.51 -8.32
C PHE A 560 -10.76 1.78 -9.66
N ASP A 561 -10.97 0.45 -9.64
CA ASP A 561 -10.95 -0.34 -10.87
C ASP A 561 -12.10 0.04 -11.81
N TRP A 562 -13.31 0.24 -11.29
CA TRP A 562 -14.47 0.74 -12.04
C TRP A 562 -14.19 2.11 -12.69
N ILE A 563 -13.66 3.07 -11.93
CA ILE A 563 -13.26 4.39 -12.46
C ILE A 563 -12.18 4.21 -13.54
N SER A 564 -11.18 3.38 -13.27
CA SER A 564 -10.05 3.16 -14.18
C SER A 564 -10.46 2.49 -15.50
N HIS A 565 -11.50 1.64 -15.47
CA HIS A 565 -12.04 0.96 -16.64
C HIS A 565 -12.63 1.97 -17.64
N HIS A 566 -13.35 2.98 -17.15
CA HIS A 566 -13.98 4.00 -17.99
C HIS A 566 -13.04 5.16 -18.35
N VAL A 567 -12.20 5.59 -17.41
CA VAL A 567 -11.37 6.80 -17.55
C VAL A 567 -9.98 6.49 -18.10
N GLY A 568 -9.43 5.32 -17.77
CA GLY A 568 -8.03 4.97 -17.99
C GLY A 568 -7.13 5.32 -16.80
N ARG A 569 -6.30 4.36 -16.37
CA ARG A 569 -5.40 4.49 -15.19
C ARG A 569 -4.42 5.66 -15.31
N SER A 570 -3.93 5.92 -16.52
CA SER A 570 -2.94 6.95 -16.81
C SER A 570 -3.44 8.39 -16.64
N LEU A 571 -4.71 8.60 -16.28
CA LEU A 571 -5.25 9.94 -16.03
C LEU A 571 -5.55 10.22 -14.56
N ILE A 572 -5.70 9.17 -13.73
CA ILE A 572 -6.36 9.29 -12.42
C ILE A 572 -5.48 8.89 -11.23
N SER A 573 -4.36 8.19 -11.45
CA SER A 573 -3.56 7.63 -10.36
C SER A 573 -2.12 8.10 -10.41
N GLN A 574 -1.60 8.67 -9.32
CA GLN A 574 -0.20 9.11 -9.23
C GLN A 574 0.80 7.94 -9.36
N TYR A 575 0.42 6.78 -8.80
CA TYR A 575 1.21 5.55 -8.74
C TYR A 575 0.48 4.39 -9.45
N ASN A 576 1.15 3.25 -9.68
CA ASN A 576 0.53 2.03 -10.23
C ASN A 576 -0.02 2.14 -11.68
N VAL A 577 0.72 2.80 -12.59
CA VAL A 577 0.46 2.80 -14.05
C VAL A 577 1.11 1.62 -14.75
#